data_AF-A0A838UNA8-F1
#
_entry.id   AF-A0A838UNA8-F1
#
_cell.length_a   1.000
_cell.length_b   1.000
_cell.length_c   1.000
_cell.angle_alpha   90.00
_cell.angle_beta   90.00
_cell.angle_gamma   90.00
#
_symmetry.space_group_name_H-M   'P 1'
#
loop_
_entity.id
_entity.type
_entity.pdbx_description
1 polymer ?
#
loop_
_entity_poly.entity_id
_entity_poly.type
_entity_poly.pdbx_seq_one_letter_code
_entity_poly.pdbx_strand_id
1 'polypeptide(L)'
;AGDPFYIDPTVLKAVGTAFTTGQRVDLGTWRPETAVNLFANTTINALVLEVPDGELDWRLPPDKRIHVWGTSMLATDAGGWHPINRAGHPMIQPIFHAADDHAASHYNTTVPADDRANYGAVFAQQVAAVVAAHGTVVDATAYGAVVVARLLPDMLPYQVGSPASYSFAGQNGRTLTDNTPDILFSLVTNSAFNGGLSPKSVTSSLPDAFPYVAPAEA
;
A
#
# COMPACT_ATOMS: atom_id res chain seq x y z
N ALA A 1 17.40 4.04 -10.21
CA ALA A 1 17.69 3.92 -8.77
C ALA A 1 17.52 2.47 -8.35
N GLY A 2 18.20 2.01 -7.30
CA GLY A 2 17.84 0.74 -6.66
C GLY A 2 16.46 0.84 -6.01
N ASP A 3 15.69 -0.25 -6.01
CA ASP A 3 14.34 -0.26 -5.44
C ASP A 3 14.40 -0.15 -3.90
N PRO A 4 13.78 0.89 -3.30
CA PRO A 4 13.79 1.10 -1.86
C PRO A 4 12.77 0.22 -1.12
N PHE A 5 11.92 -0.51 -1.83
CA PHE A 5 10.84 -1.27 -1.22
C PHE A 5 11.22 -2.72 -0.99
N TYR A 6 10.45 -3.36 -0.11
CA TYR A 6 10.65 -4.75 0.24
C TYR A 6 9.33 -5.42 0.54
N ILE A 7 9.18 -6.65 0.04
CA ILE A 7 8.07 -7.55 0.36
C ILE A 7 8.49 -8.98 0.04
N ASP A 8 8.05 -9.95 0.83
CA ASP A 8 8.28 -11.36 0.52
C ASP A 8 7.21 -11.86 -0.46
N PRO A 9 7.58 -12.48 -1.60
CA PRO A 9 6.62 -12.91 -2.61
C PRO A 9 5.74 -14.07 -2.16
N THR A 10 6.24 -14.95 -1.28
CA THR A 10 5.47 -16.07 -0.72
C THR A 10 4.38 -15.52 0.20
N VAL A 11 4.77 -14.59 1.07
CA VAL A 11 3.83 -13.87 1.94
C VAL A 11 2.79 -13.13 1.12
N LEU A 12 3.22 -12.35 0.13
CA LEU A 12 2.32 -11.57 -0.73
C LEU A 12 1.28 -12.46 -1.41
N LYS A 13 1.72 -13.58 -1.99
CA LYS A 13 0.83 -14.56 -2.64
C LYS A 13 -0.14 -15.18 -1.66
N ALA A 14 0.32 -15.56 -0.46
CA ALA A 14 -0.52 -16.16 0.57
C ALA A 14 -1.61 -15.20 1.04
N VAL A 15 -1.27 -13.93 1.28
CA VAL A 15 -2.25 -12.90 1.67
C VAL A 15 -3.25 -12.64 0.53
N GLY A 16 -2.78 -12.45 -0.71
CA GLY A 16 -3.66 -12.27 -1.86
C GLY A 16 -4.62 -13.45 -2.06
N THR A 17 -4.14 -14.68 -1.85
CA THR A 17 -4.97 -15.89 -1.91
C THR A 17 -6.04 -15.87 -0.82
N ALA A 18 -5.67 -15.56 0.42
CA ALA A 18 -6.61 -15.47 1.55
C ALA A 18 -7.73 -14.46 1.29
N PHE A 19 -7.41 -13.29 0.73
CA PHE A 19 -8.42 -12.27 0.37
C PHE A 19 -9.28 -12.65 -0.83
N THR A 20 -8.75 -13.47 -1.74
CA THR A 20 -9.52 -14.02 -2.88
C THR A 20 -10.49 -15.12 -2.42
N THR A 21 -10.08 -15.97 -1.48
CA THR A 21 -10.86 -17.14 -1.05
C THR A 21 -11.65 -16.93 0.24
N GLY A 22 -11.41 -15.83 0.97
CA GLY A 22 -11.99 -15.59 2.29
C GLY A 22 -11.47 -16.54 3.38
N GLN A 23 -10.28 -17.12 3.19
CA GLN A 23 -9.68 -18.09 4.10
C GLN A 23 -8.58 -17.46 4.97
N ARG A 24 -8.10 -18.24 5.95
CA ARG A 24 -6.93 -17.87 6.75
C ARG A 24 -5.69 -17.80 5.85
N VAL A 25 -4.79 -16.86 6.13
CA VAL A 25 -3.48 -16.80 5.45
C VAL A 25 -2.70 -18.09 5.74
N ASP A 26 -2.36 -18.83 4.69
CA ASP A 26 -1.56 -20.05 4.76
C ASP A 26 -0.16 -19.81 4.19
N LEU A 27 0.83 -19.82 5.09
CA LEU A 27 2.25 -19.66 4.76
C LEU A 27 2.97 -21.02 4.59
N GLY A 28 2.28 -22.14 4.80
CA GLY A 28 2.86 -23.48 4.76
C GLY A 28 4.11 -23.61 5.63
N THR A 29 5.24 -23.92 5.00
CA THR A 29 6.55 -24.08 5.66
C THR A 29 7.40 -22.81 5.70
N TRP A 30 6.92 -21.69 5.14
CA TRP A 30 7.65 -20.42 5.15
C TRP A 30 7.89 -19.94 6.58
N ARG A 31 9.06 -19.31 6.81
CA ARG A 31 9.45 -18.74 8.10
C ARG A 31 10.09 -17.35 7.88
N PRO A 32 9.92 -16.39 8.82
CA PRO A 32 10.48 -15.05 8.69
C PRO A 32 12.00 -15.02 8.45
N GLU A 33 12.74 -15.99 8.99
CA GLU A 33 14.20 -16.09 8.84
C GLU A 33 14.62 -16.47 7.42
N THR A 34 13.68 -16.97 6.61
CA THR A 34 13.87 -17.34 5.20
C THR A 34 13.34 -16.30 4.22
N ALA A 35 12.90 -15.14 4.73
CA ALA A 35 12.29 -14.10 3.92
C ALA A 35 13.24 -13.59 2.84
N VAL A 36 12.71 -13.38 1.64
CA VAL A 36 13.45 -12.82 0.50
C VAL A 36 12.75 -11.57 0.00
N ASN A 37 13.52 -10.52 -0.29
CA ASN A 37 12.94 -9.31 -0.87
C ASN A 37 12.67 -9.53 -2.38
N LEU A 38 11.40 -9.48 -2.78
CA LEU A 38 10.94 -9.55 -4.17
C LEU A 38 11.60 -8.49 -5.07
N PHE A 39 11.90 -7.32 -4.53
CA PHE A 39 12.50 -6.20 -5.26
C PHE A 39 14.03 -6.16 -5.13
N ALA A 40 14.66 -7.17 -4.52
CA ALA A 40 16.12 -7.20 -4.45
C ALA A 40 16.71 -7.20 -5.86
N ASN A 41 17.71 -6.33 -6.07
CA ASN A 41 18.45 -6.18 -7.32
C ASN A 41 17.59 -5.74 -8.52
N THR A 42 16.42 -5.17 -8.27
CA THR A 42 15.64 -4.49 -9.32
C THR A 42 16.06 -3.02 -9.41
N THR A 43 15.86 -2.43 -10.57
CA THR A 43 16.04 -1.00 -10.80
C THR A 43 14.71 -0.35 -11.11
N ILE A 44 14.53 0.86 -10.60
CA ILE A 44 13.35 1.68 -10.82
C ILE A 44 13.70 3.02 -11.47
N ASN A 45 12.73 3.58 -12.19
CA ASN A 45 12.73 4.99 -12.56
C ASN A 45 12.08 5.77 -11.43
N ALA A 46 12.81 6.73 -10.86
CA ALA A 46 12.35 7.53 -9.74
C ALA A 46 12.31 9.01 -10.15
N LEU A 47 11.22 9.68 -9.79
CA LEU A 47 11.09 11.13 -9.83
C LEU A 47 10.94 11.61 -8.39
N VAL A 48 11.83 12.49 -7.96
CA VAL A 48 11.89 13.00 -6.58
C VAL A 48 11.69 14.50 -6.63
N LEU A 49 10.70 14.97 -5.87
CA LEU A 49 10.37 16.38 -5.74
C LEU A 49 10.56 16.79 -4.29
N GLU A 50 11.31 17.86 -4.08
CA GLU A 50 11.40 18.54 -2.80
C GLU A 50 10.66 19.88 -2.93
N VAL A 51 9.64 20.07 -2.11
CA VAL A 51 8.80 21.27 -2.13
C VAL A 51 8.84 21.89 -0.74
N PRO A 52 9.35 23.12 -0.58
CA PRO A 52 9.33 23.81 0.71
C PRO A 52 7.90 24.00 1.20
N ASP A 53 7.65 23.77 2.49
CA ASP A 53 6.30 23.90 3.08
C ASP A 53 5.66 25.28 2.81
N GLY A 54 6.46 26.34 2.84
CA GLY A 54 6.00 27.72 2.61
C GLY A 54 5.44 27.95 1.20
N GLU A 55 5.85 27.17 0.20
CA GLU A 55 5.31 27.23 -1.16
C GLU A 55 3.88 26.66 -1.25
N LEU A 56 3.50 25.83 -0.27
CA LEU A 56 2.18 25.21 -0.19
C LEU A 56 1.21 26.00 0.70
N ASP A 57 1.70 26.82 1.63
CA ASP A 57 0.90 27.46 2.69
C ASP A 57 -0.37 28.17 2.20
N TRP A 58 -0.33 28.82 1.04
CA TRP A 58 -1.49 29.54 0.49
C TRP A 58 -2.58 28.64 -0.10
N ARG A 59 -2.27 27.37 -0.39
CA ARG A 59 -3.22 26.37 -0.89
C ARG A 59 -3.66 25.37 0.18
N LEU A 60 -3.00 25.35 1.33
CA LEU A 60 -3.28 24.36 2.36
C LEU A 60 -4.57 24.70 3.12
N PRO A 61 -5.35 23.68 3.52
CA PRO A 61 -6.41 23.88 4.49
C PRO A 61 -5.84 24.37 5.84
N PRO A 62 -6.68 24.94 6.73
CA PRO A 62 -6.21 25.44 8.03
C PRO A 62 -5.49 24.40 8.89
N ASP A 63 -5.89 23.13 8.78
CA ASP A 63 -5.25 22.01 9.47
C ASP A 63 -4.02 21.48 8.74
N LYS A 64 -3.62 22.06 7.60
CA LYS A 64 -2.51 21.66 6.72
C LYS A 64 -2.52 20.17 6.33
N ARG A 65 -3.69 19.52 6.35
CA ARG A 65 -3.85 18.12 5.97
C ARG A 65 -4.13 18.00 4.48
N ILE A 66 -3.27 17.28 3.77
CA ILE A 66 -3.47 16.90 2.39
C ILE A 66 -3.72 15.40 2.28
N HIS A 67 -4.22 14.98 1.12
CA HIS A 67 -4.33 13.58 0.75
C HIS A 67 -3.67 13.39 -0.61
N VAL A 68 -2.80 12.38 -0.72
CA VAL A 68 -2.04 12.10 -1.93
C VAL A 68 -2.65 10.90 -2.64
N TRP A 69 -2.93 11.08 -3.92
CA TRP A 69 -3.35 10.04 -4.84
C TRP A 69 -2.67 10.27 -6.18
N GLY A 70 -2.11 9.22 -6.76
CA GLY A 70 -1.42 9.26 -8.04
C GLY A 70 -1.99 8.26 -9.02
N THR A 71 -1.81 8.53 -10.32
CA THR A 71 -2.19 7.62 -11.41
C THR A 71 -1.07 7.55 -12.44
N SER A 72 -0.89 6.38 -13.04
CA SER A 72 -0.04 6.18 -14.19
C SER A 72 -0.91 5.99 -15.42
N MET A 73 -0.59 6.69 -16.50
CA MET A 73 -1.36 6.66 -17.75
C MET A 73 -0.45 6.32 -18.93
N LEU A 74 -0.97 5.57 -19.89
CA LEU A 74 -0.33 5.36 -21.20
C LEU A 74 -1.03 6.19 -22.26
N ALA A 75 -0.26 6.73 -23.20
CA ALA A 75 -0.81 7.32 -24.41
C ALA A 75 -1.47 6.22 -25.26
N THR A 76 -2.59 6.53 -25.92
CA THR A 76 -3.29 5.59 -26.79
C THR A 76 -3.01 5.88 -28.25
N ASP A 77 -3.08 4.85 -29.11
CA ASP A 77 -2.92 5.00 -30.56
C ASP A 77 -4.02 5.86 -31.20
N ALA A 78 -5.19 5.93 -30.56
CA ALA A 78 -6.31 6.77 -30.97
C ALA A 78 -6.17 8.24 -30.51
N GLY A 79 -5.10 8.57 -29.78
CA GLY A 79 -4.91 9.85 -29.12
C GLY A 79 -5.56 9.91 -27.72
N GLY A 80 -4.93 10.66 -26.82
CA GLY A 80 -5.34 10.77 -25.42
C GLY A 80 -4.57 9.85 -24.48
N TRP A 81 -5.08 9.69 -23.26
CA TRP A 81 -4.43 8.98 -22.16
C TRP A 81 -5.37 7.95 -21.53
N HIS A 82 -4.85 6.76 -21.24
CA HIS A 82 -5.56 5.70 -20.56
C HIS A 82 -4.91 5.39 -19.21
N PRO A 83 -5.61 5.54 -18.07
CA PRO A 83 -5.10 5.13 -16.77
C PRO A 83 -4.86 3.62 -16.73
N ILE A 84 -3.66 3.21 -16.34
CA ILE A 84 -3.29 1.80 -16.19
C ILE A 84 -3.01 1.40 -14.74
N ASN A 85 -2.84 2.38 -13.86
CA ASN A 85 -2.61 2.16 -12.44
C ASN A 85 -3.01 3.40 -11.64
N ARG A 86 -3.32 3.19 -10.36
CA ARG A 86 -3.48 4.27 -9.38
C ARG A 86 -2.95 3.85 -8.01
N ALA A 87 -2.58 4.81 -7.17
CA ALA A 87 -2.07 4.57 -5.83
C ALA A 87 -2.45 5.68 -4.85
N GLY A 88 -3.04 5.30 -3.73
CA GLY A 88 -3.11 6.10 -2.50
C GLY A 88 -2.31 5.43 -1.39
N HIS A 89 -3.02 4.68 -0.54
CA HIS A 89 -2.42 3.79 0.44
C HIS A 89 -1.58 2.69 -0.23
N PRO A 90 -0.45 2.30 0.37
CA PRO A 90 0.29 1.13 -0.07
C PRO A 90 -0.56 -0.14 0.11
N MET A 91 -0.30 -1.16 -0.71
CA MET A 91 -0.87 -2.51 -0.58
C MET A 91 -2.38 -2.67 -0.83
N ILE A 92 -3.12 -1.64 -1.26
CA ILE A 92 -4.55 -1.80 -1.59
C ILE A 92 -4.76 -2.79 -2.74
N GLN A 93 -4.12 -2.54 -3.89
CA GLN A 93 -4.29 -3.40 -5.07
C GLN A 93 -3.83 -4.85 -4.82
N PRO A 94 -2.63 -5.13 -4.26
CA PRO A 94 -2.19 -6.51 -4.05
C PRO A 94 -3.00 -7.29 -3.00
N ILE A 95 -3.71 -6.61 -2.09
CA ILE A 95 -4.57 -7.26 -1.08
C ILE A 95 -5.95 -7.52 -1.68
N PHE A 96 -6.62 -6.47 -2.17
CA PHE A 96 -8.05 -6.54 -2.50
C PHE A 96 -8.33 -6.96 -3.94
N HIS A 97 -7.33 -6.84 -4.83
CA HIS A 97 -7.41 -7.12 -6.26
C HIS A 97 -6.36 -8.16 -6.71
N ALA A 98 -5.98 -9.08 -5.82
CA ALA A 98 -4.94 -10.08 -6.09
C ALA A 98 -5.22 -11.01 -7.29
N ALA A 99 -6.49 -11.21 -7.65
CA ALA A 99 -6.89 -12.04 -8.78
C ALA A 99 -6.63 -11.39 -10.16
N ASP A 100 -6.28 -10.10 -10.19
CA ASP A 100 -6.01 -9.30 -11.39
C ASP A 100 -7.10 -9.45 -12.48
N ASP A 101 -8.35 -9.31 -12.05
CA ASP A 101 -9.52 -9.49 -12.89
C ASP A 101 -10.06 -8.14 -13.44
N HIS A 102 -11.24 -8.18 -14.07
CA HIS A 102 -11.89 -6.97 -14.56
C HIS A 102 -12.17 -5.95 -13.45
N ALA A 103 -12.39 -6.38 -12.19
CA ALA A 103 -12.57 -5.46 -11.08
C ALA A 103 -11.25 -4.76 -10.72
N ALA A 104 -10.11 -5.47 -10.79
CA ALA A 104 -8.78 -4.87 -10.65
C ALA A 104 -8.51 -3.81 -11.75
N SER A 105 -8.88 -4.11 -12.99
CA SER A 105 -8.74 -3.18 -14.11
C SER A 105 -9.67 -1.96 -13.98
N HIS A 106 -10.91 -2.19 -13.52
CA HIS A 106 -11.86 -1.11 -13.22
C HIS A 106 -11.33 -0.20 -12.10
N TYR A 107 -10.77 -0.78 -11.03
CA TYR A 107 -10.12 -0.02 -9.95
C TYR A 107 -9.11 1.00 -10.48
N ASN A 108 -8.22 0.58 -11.38
CA ASN A 108 -7.17 1.44 -11.94
C ASN A 108 -7.69 2.62 -12.76
N THR A 109 -8.96 2.59 -13.20
CA THR A 109 -9.57 3.63 -14.06
C THR A 109 -10.57 4.52 -13.32
N THR A 110 -10.76 4.33 -12.01
CA THR A 110 -11.68 5.15 -11.18
C THR A 110 -10.95 6.18 -10.33
N VAL A 111 -11.70 7.16 -9.80
CA VAL A 111 -11.17 8.22 -8.91
C VAL A 111 -11.54 7.97 -7.44
N PRO A 112 -10.77 8.52 -6.48
CA PRO A 112 -11.00 8.25 -5.06
C PRO A 112 -12.40 8.62 -4.54
N ALA A 113 -13.07 9.59 -5.17
CA ALA A 113 -14.41 10.02 -4.80
C ALA A 113 -15.45 8.88 -4.91
N ASP A 114 -15.23 7.93 -5.81
CA ASP A 114 -16.16 6.82 -6.07
C ASP A 114 -15.83 5.57 -5.26
N ASP A 115 -14.68 5.53 -4.59
CA ASP A 115 -14.15 4.31 -3.97
C ASP A 115 -15.08 3.69 -2.94
N ARG A 116 -15.68 4.52 -2.09
CA ARG A 116 -16.58 4.04 -1.04
C ARG A 116 -17.82 3.39 -1.64
N ALA A 117 -18.35 3.96 -2.72
CA ALA A 117 -19.53 3.44 -3.41
C ALA A 117 -19.21 2.18 -4.21
N ASN A 118 -18.08 2.18 -4.92
CA ASN A 118 -17.68 1.08 -5.81
C ASN A 118 -17.12 -0.12 -5.06
N TYR A 119 -16.32 0.10 -4.01
CA TYR A 119 -15.49 -0.94 -3.39
C TYR A 119 -15.74 -1.14 -1.89
N GLY A 120 -16.40 -0.21 -1.22
CA GLY A 120 -16.54 -0.22 0.24
C GLY A 120 -17.16 -1.51 0.79
N ALA A 121 -18.25 -1.98 0.18
CA ALA A 121 -18.93 -3.19 0.61
C ALA A 121 -18.08 -4.46 0.37
N VAL A 122 -17.49 -4.60 -0.83
CA VAL A 122 -16.71 -5.79 -1.20
C VAL A 122 -15.42 -5.89 -0.40
N PHE A 123 -14.69 -4.78 -0.21
CA PHE A 123 -13.47 -4.80 0.62
C PHE A 123 -13.80 -5.13 2.07
N ALA A 124 -14.92 -4.62 2.61
CA ALA A 124 -15.32 -4.89 3.99
C ALA A 124 -15.67 -6.36 4.18
N GLN A 125 -16.35 -6.95 3.19
CA GLN A 125 -16.65 -8.37 3.16
C GLN A 125 -15.39 -9.24 3.08
N GLN A 126 -14.41 -8.86 2.25
CA GLN A 126 -13.14 -9.59 2.16
C GLN A 126 -12.36 -9.56 3.48
N VAL A 127 -12.23 -8.39 4.12
CA VAL A 127 -11.62 -8.27 5.46
C VAL A 127 -12.39 -9.12 6.47
N ALA A 128 -13.72 -9.01 6.50
CA ALA A 128 -14.55 -9.77 7.44
C ALA A 128 -14.37 -11.29 7.27
N ALA A 129 -14.32 -11.79 6.03
CA ALA A 129 -14.12 -13.21 5.76
C ALA A 129 -12.76 -13.71 6.29
N VAL A 130 -11.68 -13.00 5.97
CA VAL A 130 -10.33 -13.38 6.42
C VAL A 130 -10.21 -13.29 7.95
N VAL A 131 -10.69 -12.21 8.55
CA VAL A 131 -10.64 -12.02 10.01
C VAL A 131 -11.49 -13.06 10.75
N ALA A 132 -12.66 -13.42 10.20
CA ALA A 132 -13.46 -14.52 10.74
C ALA A 132 -12.72 -15.87 10.66
N ALA A 133 -12.02 -16.14 9.55
CA ALA A 133 -11.20 -17.35 9.39
C ALA A 133 -9.98 -17.38 10.34
N HIS A 134 -9.46 -16.22 10.72
CA HIS A 134 -8.42 -16.10 11.76
C HIS A 134 -8.99 -16.27 13.18
N GLY A 135 -10.28 -15.97 13.38
CA GLY A 135 -10.96 -16.09 14.68
C GLY A 135 -10.51 -15.06 15.72
N THR A 136 -10.06 -13.87 15.28
CA THR A 136 -9.42 -12.87 16.15
C THR A 136 -10.37 -11.78 16.66
N VAL A 137 -11.62 -11.77 16.22
CA VAL A 137 -12.67 -10.84 16.68
C VAL A 137 -14.00 -11.58 16.87
N VAL A 138 -14.88 -11.00 17.70
CA VAL A 138 -16.25 -11.49 17.88
C VAL A 138 -17.14 -11.08 16.70
N ASP A 139 -17.00 -9.85 16.21
CA ASP A 139 -17.80 -9.31 15.11
C ASP A 139 -16.89 -8.93 13.93
N ALA A 140 -16.71 -9.88 13.00
CA ALA A 140 -15.84 -9.70 11.85
C ALA A 140 -16.42 -8.71 10.83
N THR A 141 -17.75 -8.61 10.74
CA THR A 141 -18.42 -7.66 9.84
C THR A 141 -18.19 -6.23 10.30
N ALA A 142 -18.37 -5.95 11.60
CA ALA A 142 -18.07 -4.63 12.16
C ALA A 142 -16.58 -4.28 12.00
N TYR A 143 -15.68 -5.24 12.22
CA TYR A 143 -14.25 -5.03 12.02
C TYR A 143 -13.92 -4.67 10.56
N GLY A 144 -14.46 -5.42 9.59
CA GLY A 144 -14.28 -5.14 8.16
C GLY A 144 -14.75 -3.73 7.77
N ALA A 145 -15.90 -3.30 8.28
CA ALA A 145 -16.41 -1.95 8.06
C ALA A 145 -15.46 -0.87 8.63
N VAL A 146 -14.91 -1.07 9.83
CA VAL A 146 -13.96 -0.14 10.46
C VAL A 146 -12.65 -0.06 9.67
N VAL A 147 -12.10 -1.19 9.22
CA VAL A 147 -10.86 -1.21 8.43
C VAL A 147 -11.07 -0.47 7.11
N VAL A 148 -12.14 -0.77 6.38
CA VAL A 148 -12.40 -0.11 5.09
C VAL A 148 -12.71 1.37 5.25
N ALA A 149 -13.38 1.78 6.33
CA ALA A 149 -13.60 3.20 6.61
C ALA A 149 -12.29 3.99 6.79
N ARG A 150 -11.20 3.32 7.22
CA ARG A 150 -9.85 3.89 7.36
C ARG A 150 -9.06 3.91 6.05
N LEU A 151 -9.30 2.96 5.15
CA LEU A 151 -8.54 2.80 3.91
C LEU A 151 -9.18 3.50 2.70
N LEU A 152 -10.50 3.67 2.69
CA LEU A 152 -11.22 4.34 1.62
C LEU A 152 -11.68 5.74 2.06
N PRO A 153 -11.69 6.76 1.18
CA PRO A 153 -11.17 6.70 -0.20
C PRO A 153 -9.65 6.43 -0.23
N ASP A 154 -9.17 5.73 -1.25
CA ASP A 154 -7.77 5.32 -1.36
C ASP A 154 -6.86 6.53 -1.65
N MET A 155 -6.51 7.26 -0.59
CA MET A 155 -5.62 8.41 -0.65
C MET A 155 -4.77 8.44 0.62
N LEU A 156 -3.46 8.62 0.47
CA LEU A 156 -2.54 8.66 1.60
C LEU A 156 -2.62 10.03 2.30
N PRO A 157 -3.13 10.13 3.55
CA PRO A 157 -3.16 11.40 4.26
C PRO A 157 -1.75 11.84 4.64
N TYR A 158 -1.47 13.14 4.60
CA TYR A 158 -0.22 13.72 5.10
C TYR A 158 -0.47 15.10 5.70
N GLN A 159 0.16 15.34 6.84
CA GLN A 159 0.16 16.59 7.57
C GLN A 159 1.42 17.37 7.19
N VAL A 160 1.28 18.41 6.37
CA VAL A 160 2.43 19.19 5.87
C VAL A 160 3.20 19.81 7.03
N GLY A 161 4.54 19.77 6.94
CA GLY A 161 5.46 20.19 8.00
C GLY A 161 5.65 19.22 9.16
N SER A 162 5.17 17.97 9.05
CA SER A 162 5.37 16.94 10.07
C SER A 162 6.14 15.73 9.51
N PRO A 163 6.88 14.98 10.35
CA PRO A 163 7.55 13.76 9.89
C PRO A 163 6.54 12.75 9.32
N ALA A 164 6.87 12.20 8.15
CA ALA A 164 6.08 11.14 7.56
C ALA A 164 6.24 9.83 8.35
N SER A 165 5.15 9.11 8.55
CA SER A 165 5.15 7.78 9.15
C SER A 165 3.91 7.00 8.77
N TYR A 166 4.13 5.78 8.31
CA TYR A 166 3.12 4.75 8.16
C TYR A 166 3.35 3.70 9.24
N SER A 167 2.48 3.64 10.25
CA SER A 167 2.65 2.76 11.40
C SER A 167 1.31 2.26 11.96
N PHE A 168 1.36 1.37 12.96
CA PHE A 168 0.18 0.95 13.70
C PHE A 168 -0.51 2.08 14.47
N ALA A 169 0.22 3.15 14.81
CA ALA A 169 -0.34 4.32 15.49
C ALA A 169 -1.17 5.21 14.55
N GLY A 170 -0.95 5.11 13.24
CA GLY A 170 -1.67 5.87 12.22
C GLY A 170 -0.89 6.00 10.91
N GLN A 171 -1.56 6.57 9.91
CA GLN A 171 -0.97 6.94 8.63
C GLN A 171 -0.80 8.45 8.53
N ASN A 172 0.41 8.91 8.26
CA ASN A 172 0.76 10.29 7.98
C ASN A 172 1.87 10.31 6.92
N GLY A 173 1.51 10.15 5.65
CA GLY A 173 2.46 9.86 4.59
C GLY A 173 3.12 8.50 4.82
N ARG A 174 4.28 8.31 4.20
CA ARG A 174 5.18 7.20 4.50
C ARG A 174 6.62 7.62 4.23
N THR A 175 7.53 7.08 5.01
CA THR A 175 8.94 7.07 4.62
C THR A 175 9.16 6.01 3.54
N LEU A 176 10.31 6.06 2.86
CA LEU A 176 10.74 4.99 1.94
C LEU A 176 10.96 3.66 2.67
N THR A 177 11.24 3.70 3.97
CA THR A 177 11.63 2.55 4.80
C THR A 177 10.52 2.07 5.74
N ASP A 178 9.32 2.64 5.69
CA ASP A 178 8.21 2.11 6.49
C ASP A 178 7.83 0.71 6.01
N ASN A 179 7.66 -0.24 6.94
CA ASN A 179 7.23 -1.61 6.64
C ASN A 179 5.71 -1.66 6.38
N THR A 180 5.29 -1.03 5.30
CA THR A 180 3.88 -0.91 4.93
C THR A 180 3.19 -2.26 4.68
N PRO A 181 3.86 -3.32 4.14
CA PRO A 181 3.26 -4.64 4.04
C PRO A 181 2.86 -5.22 5.39
N ASP A 182 3.78 -5.28 6.36
CA ASP A 182 3.46 -5.88 7.68
C ASP A 182 2.37 -5.11 8.40
N ILE A 183 2.38 -3.77 8.31
CA ILE A 183 1.35 -2.93 8.93
C ILE A 183 -0.01 -3.21 8.31
N LEU A 184 -0.11 -3.22 6.98
CA LEU A 184 -1.40 -3.45 6.33
C LEU A 184 -1.86 -4.90 6.44
N PHE A 185 -0.99 -5.88 6.26
CA PHE A 185 -1.34 -7.29 6.47
C PHE A 185 -1.83 -7.52 7.91
N SER A 186 -1.18 -6.91 8.89
CA SER A 186 -1.63 -7.01 10.27
C SER A 186 -3.00 -6.38 10.48
N LEU A 187 -3.23 -5.19 9.90
CA LEU A 187 -4.50 -4.48 9.99
C LEU A 187 -5.63 -5.29 9.34
N VAL A 188 -5.45 -5.77 8.11
CA VAL A 188 -6.52 -6.40 7.33
C VAL A 188 -6.77 -7.85 7.74
N THR A 189 -5.80 -8.53 8.37
CA THR A 189 -6.00 -9.88 8.94
C THR A 189 -6.36 -9.86 10.43
N ASN A 190 -6.28 -8.68 11.08
CA ASN A 190 -6.37 -8.52 12.53
C ASN A 190 -5.48 -9.53 13.28
N SER A 191 -4.24 -9.67 12.83
CA SER A 191 -3.27 -10.57 13.43
C SER A 191 -1.87 -9.98 13.34
N ALA A 192 -0.99 -10.28 14.29
CA ALA A 192 0.38 -9.80 14.21
C ALA A 192 1.08 -10.46 13.01
N PHE A 193 1.46 -9.66 12.02
CA PHE A 193 2.18 -10.12 10.85
C PHE A 193 3.67 -9.78 10.99
N ASN A 194 4.53 -10.73 10.66
CA ASN A 194 5.98 -10.53 10.58
C ASN A 194 6.47 -11.10 9.25
N GLY A 195 6.72 -10.23 8.29
CA GLY A 195 7.21 -10.59 6.95
C GLY A 195 8.69 -10.93 6.90
N GLY A 196 9.42 -10.84 8.03
CA GLY A 196 10.85 -11.15 8.10
C GLY A 196 11.78 -10.13 7.42
N LEU A 197 11.21 -9.09 6.81
CA LEU A 197 11.94 -8.04 6.10
C LEU A 197 11.94 -6.73 6.90
N SER A 198 12.96 -5.93 6.66
CA SER A 198 13.16 -4.64 7.32
C SER A 198 13.81 -3.65 6.34
N PRO A 199 14.02 -2.38 6.73
CA PRO A 199 14.79 -1.44 5.91
C PRO A 199 16.19 -1.92 5.54
N LYS A 200 16.75 -2.91 6.26
CA LYS A 200 18.05 -3.51 5.94
C LYS A 200 17.98 -4.59 4.85
N SER A 201 16.77 -4.91 4.37
CA SER A 201 16.53 -5.94 3.34
C SER A 201 16.55 -5.37 1.91
N VAL A 202 16.74 -4.07 1.74
CA VAL A 202 16.97 -3.44 0.44
C VAL A 202 18.44 -3.64 0.02
N THR A 203 18.70 -3.72 -1.28
CA THR A 203 20.06 -3.98 -1.78
C THR A 203 21.02 -2.83 -1.47
N SER A 204 20.55 -1.58 -1.56
CA SER A 204 21.39 -0.39 -1.43
C SER A 204 20.84 0.55 -0.35
N SER A 205 21.74 1.09 0.49
CA SER A 205 21.35 2.06 1.53
C SER A 205 20.84 3.36 0.92
N LEU A 206 19.78 3.91 1.51
CA LEU A 206 19.22 5.18 1.08
C LEU A 206 20.09 6.35 1.57
N PRO A 207 20.44 7.31 0.69
CA PRO A 207 21.14 8.51 1.11
C PRO A 207 20.23 9.41 1.97
N ASP A 208 20.84 10.15 2.89
CA ASP A 208 20.18 11.15 3.73
C ASP A 208 20.06 12.52 3.05
N ALA A 209 20.61 12.65 1.84
CA ALA A 209 20.54 13.83 1.00
C ALA A 209 19.77 13.55 -0.30
N PHE A 210 19.21 14.61 -0.88
CA PHE A 210 18.55 14.57 -2.19
C PHE A 210 19.45 13.87 -3.24
N PRO A 211 18.92 12.90 -4.02
CA PRO A 211 17.51 12.59 -4.24
C PRO A 211 16.93 11.48 -3.33
N TYR A 212 17.57 11.13 -2.20
CA TYR A 212 17.08 10.15 -1.22
C TYR A 212 16.89 8.71 -1.72
N VAL A 213 17.16 8.45 -3.00
CA VAL A 213 17.10 7.13 -3.63
C VAL A 213 18.51 6.66 -3.94
N ALA A 214 18.77 5.37 -3.72
CA ALA A 214 20.07 4.79 -4.01
C ALA A 214 20.34 4.77 -5.53
N PRO A 215 21.58 5.00 -5.99
CA PRO A 215 21.96 4.76 -7.38
C PRO A 215 21.59 3.34 -7.82
N ALA A 216 21.32 3.13 -9.11
CA ALA A 216 21.20 1.77 -9.64
C ALA A 216 22.57 1.09 -9.54
N GLU A 217 22.59 -0.19 -9.16
CA GLU A 217 23.80 -1.00 -9.25
C GLU A 217 24.17 -1.22 -10.72
N ALA A 218 25.49 -1.29 -10.99
CA ALA A 218 26.06 -1.42 -12.32
C ALA A 218 26.04 -2.86 -12.85
#